data_AF-A0A3C0Y5R5-F1
#
_entry.id   AF-A0A3C0Y5R5-F1
#
_cell.length_a   1.000
_cell.length_b   1.000
_cell.length_c   1.000
_cell.angle_alpha   90.00
_cell.angle_beta   90.00
_cell.angle_gamma   90.00
#
_symmetry.space_group_name_H-M   'P 1'
#
loop_
_entity.id
_entity.type
_entity.pdbx_description
1 polymer ?
#
loop_
_entity_poly.entity_id
_entity_poly.type
_entity_poly.pdbx_seq_one_letter_code
_entity_poly.pdbx_strand_id
1 'polypeptide(L)' 'MITFFNDSHQAHAPEFEFFRGERVPCFETPARAEYVKARLTARGHTLRTPQTDSCAVLAKVHAARYL' A
#
# COMPACT_ATOMS: atom_id res chain seq x y z
N MET A 1 3.21 12.02 15.79
CA MET A 1 2.24 11.13 15.11
C MET A 1 2.93 9.83 14.78
N ILE A 2 2.31 8.69 15.10
CA ILE A 2 2.81 7.36 14.72
C ILE A 2 2.36 7.08 13.30
N THR A 3 3.27 6.60 12.45
CA THR A 3 2.98 6.13 11.10
C THR A 3 3.39 4.66 11.00
N PHE A 4 2.53 3.81 10.43
CA PHE A 4 2.91 2.46 10.08
C PHE A 4 3.27 2.38 8.60
N PHE A 5 4.40 1.73 8.29
CA PHE A 5 4.89 1.52 6.93
C PHE A 5 5.41 0.09 6.80
N ASN A 6 5.01 -0.61 5.74
CA ASN A 6 5.46 -1.97 5.46
C ASN A 6 6.23 -1.97 4.14
N ASP A 7 7.53 -2.25 4.17
CA ASP A 7 8.38 -2.26 2.98
C ASP A 7 7.96 -3.35 1.96
N SER A 8 7.19 -4.37 2.35
CA SER A 8 6.63 -5.37 1.44
C SER A 8 5.61 -4.81 0.44
N HIS A 9 5.16 -3.55 0.59
CA HIS A 9 4.27 -2.88 -0.37
C HIS A 9 4.82 -2.91 -1.81
N GLN A 10 6.15 -2.89 -1.96
CA GLN A 10 6.87 -2.97 -3.22
C GLN A 10 6.55 -4.23 -4.04
N ALA A 11 6.06 -5.30 -3.40
CA ALA A 11 5.70 -6.55 -4.08
C ALA A 11 4.44 -6.40 -4.97
N HIS A 12 3.61 -5.38 -4.74
CA HIS A 12 2.51 -5.03 -5.62
C HIS A 12 2.95 -3.95 -6.62
N ALA A 13 3.44 -4.39 -7.78
CA ALA A 13 3.94 -3.50 -8.82
C ALA A 13 3.41 -3.91 -10.21
N PRO A 14 2.09 -3.82 -10.44
CA PRO A 14 1.53 -4.08 -11.77
C PRO A 14 2.09 -3.09 -12.80
N GLU A 15 2.44 -3.60 -13.99
CA GLU A 15 3.02 -2.77 -15.05
C GLU A 15 1.94 -1.95 -15.78
N PHE A 16 0.72 -2.48 -15.92
CA PHE A 16 -0.35 -1.88 -16.71
C PHE A 16 -1.70 -1.91 -15.99
N GLU A 17 -2.55 -0.95 -16.34
CA GLU A 17 -3.97 -0.89 -16.01
C GLU A 17 -4.80 -0.53 -17.25
N PHE A 18 -6.10 -0.82 -17.23
CA PHE A 18 -7.01 -0.35 -18.27
C PHE A 18 -7.68 0.95 -17.83
N PHE A 19 -7.40 2.02 -18.56
CA PHE A 19 -8.02 3.33 -18.31
C PHE A 19 -8.67 3.83 -19.60
N ARG A 20 -10.00 4.05 -19.53
CA ARG A 20 -10.80 4.55 -20.66
C ARG A 20 -10.66 3.74 -21.95
N GLY A 21 -10.59 2.41 -21.81
CA GLY A 21 -10.50 1.47 -22.94
C GLY A 21 -9.08 1.18 -23.42
N GLU A 22 -8.07 1.88 -22.90
CA GLU A 22 -6.68 1.72 -23.30
C GLU A 22 -5.86 1.00 -22.21
N ARG A 23 -4.90 0.17 -22.63
CA ARG A 23 -3.89 -0.41 -21.72
C ARG A 23 -2.77 0.60 -21.51
N VAL A 24 -2.72 1.21 -20.34
CA VAL A 24 -1.76 2.26 -19.98
C VAL A 24 -0.85 1.80 -18.84
N PRO A 25 0.31 2.44 -18.62
CA PRO A 25 1.10 2.19 -17.42
C PRO A 25 0.27 2.42 -16.15
N CYS A 26 0.46 1.55 -15.14
CA CYS A 26 -0.27 1.68 -13.88
C CYS A 26 0.05 3.02 -13.19
N PHE A 27 -0.98 3.73 -12.73
CA PHE A 27 -0.78 4.98 -11.98
C PHE A 27 -0.44 4.71 -10.51
N GLU A 28 -0.99 3.63 -9.95
CA GLU A 28 -0.71 3.16 -8.59
C GLU A 28 0.64 2.43 -8.57
N THR A 29 1.71 3.21 -8.40
CA THR A 29 3.09 2.68 -8.37
C THR A 29 3.69 2.72 -6.97
N PRO A 30 4.65 1.84 -6.64
CA PRO A 30 5.34 1.86 -5.35
C PRO A 30 6.02 3.19 -5.01
N ALA A 31 6.38 3.98 -6.03
CA ALA A 31 6.97 5.31 -5.85
C ALA A 31 6.06 6.27 -5.04
N ARG A 32 4.74 6.08 -5.09
CA ARG A 32 3.78 6.88 -4.31
C ARG A 32 3.99 6.73 -2.81
N ALA A 33 4.15 5.49 -2.34
CA ALA A 33 4.38 5.20 -0.93
C ALA A 33 5.75 5.72 -0.47
N GLU A 34 6.79 5.58 -1.30
CA GLU A 34 8.13 6.10 -1.00
C GLU A 34 8.16 7.64 -0.92
N TYR A 35 7.44 8.32 -1.83
CA TYR A 35 7.29 9.77 -1.79
C TYR A 35 6.69 10.24 -0.45
N VAL A 36 5.63 9.58 0.01
CA VAL A 36 4.98 9.89 1.29
C VAL A 36 5.91 9.57 2.46
N LYS A 37 6.55 8.40 2.48
CA LYS A 37 7.55 7.99 3.49
C LYS A 37 8.64 9.05 3.63
N ALA A 38 9.23 9.50 2.53
CA ALA A 38 10.27 10.53 2.52
C ALA A 38 9.79 11.86 3.14
N ARG A 39 8.57 12.32 2.79
CA ARG A 39 7.99 13.54 3.37
C ARG A 39 7.69 13.40 4.86
N LEU A 40 7.20 12.24 5.30
CA LEU A 40 6.90 11.99 6.70
C LEU A 40 8.18 11.93 7.55
N THR A 41 9.22 11.25 7.06
CA THR A 41 10.55 11.21 7.69
C THR A 41 11.17 12.61 7.77
N ALA A 42 11.12 13.38 6.69
CA ALA A 42 11.66 14.74 6.67
C ALA A 42 10.97 15.69 7.67
N ARG A 43 9.71 15.40 8.04
CA ARG A 43 8.96 16.12 9.08
C ARG A 43 9.14 15.53 10.49
N GLY A 44 10.02 14.54 10.66
CA GLY A 44 10.33 13.94 11.96
C GLY A 44 9.25 12.98 12.49
N HIS A 45 8.38 12.44 11.64
CA HIS A 45 7.40 11.46 12.09
C HIS A 45 8.04 10.09 12.34
N THR A 46 7.58 9.41 13.40
CA THR A 46 8.02 8.05 13.72
C THR A 46 7.36 7.05 12.78
N LEU A 47 8.17 6.35 11.99
CA LEU A 47 7.76 5.20 11.19
C LEU A 47 7.94 3.91 12.01
N ARG A 48 6.94 3.03 11.95
CA ARG A 48 6.98 1.70 12.57
C ARG A 48 6.57 0.65 11.56
N THR A 49 7.22 -0.51 11.61
CA THR A 49 6.76 -1.69 10.85
C THR A 49 5.55 -2.30 11.56
N PRO A 50 4.46 -2.62 10.84
CA PRO A 50 3.35 -3.35 11.44
C PRO A 50 3.82 -4.74 11.87
N GLN A 51 3.35 -5.19 13.04
CA GLN A 51 3.75 -6.48 13.64
C GLN A 51 2.60 -7.49 13.69
N THR A 52 1.39 -7.08 13.36
CA THR A 52 0.18 -7.89 13.49
C THR A 52 -0.47 -8.03 12.13
N ASP A 53 -0.70 -9.28 11.73
CA ASP A 53 -1.44 -9.61 10.52
C ASP A 53 -2.95 -9.31 10.70
N SER A 54 -3.61 -8.93 9.60
CA SER A 54 -5.01 -8.52 9.61
C SER A 54 -5.99 -9.63 9.21
N CYS A 55 -5.52 -10.82 8.80
CA CYS A 55 -6.40 -11.87 8.26
C CYS A 55 -7.57 -12.23 9.20
N ALA A 56 -7.32 -12.28 10.52
CA ALA A 56 -8.35 -12.60 11.51
C ALA A 56 -9.49 -11.57 11.58
N VAL A 57 -9.27 -10.33 11.14
CA VAL A 57 -10.28 -9.26 11.14
C VAL A 57 -10.84 -8.99 9.74
N LEU A 58 -10.15 -9.35 8.66
CA LEU A 58 -10.63 -9.15 7.28
C LEU A 58 -11.97 -9.84 7.01
N ALA A 59 -12.18 -11.05 7.55
CA ALA A 59 -13.43 -11.79 7.40
C ALA A 59 -14.64 -11.16 8.10
N LYS A 60 -14.44 -10.14 8.95
CA LYS A 60 -15.53 -9.38 9.57
C LYS A 60 -16.16 -8.36 8.61
N VAL A 61 -15.46 -8.01 7.53
CA VAL A 61 -15.90 -6.99 6.56
C VAL A 61 -15.97 -7.51 5.13
N HIS A 62 -15.19 -8.54 4.79
CA HIS A 62 -15.18 -9.17 3.47
C HIS A 62 -15.82 -10.56 3.49
N ALA A 63 -16.50 -10.91 2.40
CA ALA A 63 -16.98 -12.27 2.18
C ALA A 63 -15.80 -13.24 1.96
N ALA A 64 -15.89 -14.45 2.51
CA ALA A 64 -14.82 -15.45 2.40
C ALA A 64 -14.42 -15.82 0.97
N ARG A 65 -15.34 -15.75 -0.01
CA ARG A 65 -15.04 -16.03 -1.42
C ARG A 65 -14.18 -14.96 -2.11
N TYR A 66 -14.10 -13.78 -1.53
CA TYR A 66 -13.39 -12.62 -2.09
C TYR A 66 -11.97 -12.50 -1.54
N LEU A 67 -11.76 -12.94 -0.30
CA LEU A 67 -10.45 -13.07 0.34
C LEU A 67 -9.68 -14.24 -0.28
#